data_AF-L1KJH2-F1
#
_entry.id   AF-L1KJH2-F1
#
_cell.length_a   1.000
_cell.length_b   1.000
_cell.length_c   1.000
_cell.angle_alpha   90.00
_cell.angle_beta   90.00
_cell.angle_gamma   90.00
#
_symmetry.space_group_name_H-M   'P 1'
#
loop_
_entity.id
_entity.type
_entity.pdbx_description
1 polymer ?
#
loop_
_entity_poly.entity_id
_entity_poly.type
_entity_poly.pdbx_seq_one_letter_code
_entity_poly.pdbx_strand_id
1 'polypeptide(L)'
;MTTTVINLKGRIHDFGPRLESAPDDLVHVGRRWTMGHWDLPQHPLYNPFRYDTARKKRDGTRAEVMAKYREYLMSHPALLALVPPLRGKTLACWCAPELCHADILAEPADAQDRAS
;
A
#
# COMPACT_ATOMS: atom_id res chain seq x y z
N MET A 1 -11.24 -8.25 -12.72
CA MET A 1 -10.69 -8.82 -11.48
C MET A 1 -10.57 -7.68 -10.47
N THR A 2 -10.90 -7.92 -9.21
CA THR A 2 -10.91 -6.88 -8.16
C THR A 2 -9.58 -6.84 -7.44
N THR A 3 -9.04 -5.65 -7.23
CA THR A 3 -7.81 -5.45 -6.44
C THR A 3 -8.13 -5.65 -4.96
N THR A 4 -7.32 -6.45 -4.25
CA THR A 4 -7.54 -6.75 -2.82
C THR A 4 -6.42 -6.19 -1.95
N VAL A 5 -6.69 -6.03 -0.66
CA VAL A 5 -5.71 -5.51 0.31
C VAL A 5 -5.57 -6.47 1.49
N ILE A 6 -4.33 -6.80 1.85
CA ILE A 6 -4.04 -7.71 2.97
C ILE A 6 -2.97 -7.15 3.92
N ASN A 7 -2.92 -7.69 5.14
CA ASN A 7 -1.86 -7.42 6.11
C ASN A 7 -0.74 -8.48 6.02
N LEU A 8 0.53 -8.03 5.97
CA LEU A 8 1.74 -8.88 6.02
C LEU A 8 2.18 -9.28 7.44
N LYS A 9 1.75 -8.55 8.47
CA LYS A 9 2.13 -8.78 9.86
C LYS A 9 1.82 -10.22 10.25
N GLY A 10 2.85 -10.94 10.71
CA GLY A 10 2.74 -12.34 11.14
C GLY A 10 2.79 -13.37 10.01
N ARG A 11 2.89 -12.95 8.74
CA ARG A 11 2.88 -13.85 7.57
C ARG A 11 4.27 -14.13 6.99
N ILE A 12 5.33 -13.91 7.77
CA ILE A 12 6.70 -14.11 7.26
C ILE A 12 6.99 -15.57 6.93
N HIS A 13 6.39 -16.50 7.69
CA HIS A 13 6.52 -17.94 7.42
C HIS A 13 5.69 -18.38 6.21
N ASP A 14 4.65 -17.64 5.85
CA ASP A 14 3.81 -17.94 4.69
C ASP A 14 4.47 -17.46 3.39
N PHE A 15 5.12 -16.28 3.43
CA PHE A 15 5.57 -15.59 2.22
C PHE A 15 7.09 -15.46 2.09
N GLY A 16 7.84 -15.66 3.17
CA GLY A 16 9.28 -15.43 3.20
C GLY A 16 9.67 -13.95 3.38
N PRO A 17 10.92 -13.68 3.83
CA PRO A 17 11.47 -12.34 4.05
C PRO A 17 11.31 -11.33 2.92
N ARG A 18 11.38 -11.79 1.67
CA ARG A 18 11.36 -11.01 0.44
C ARG A 18 10.12 -11.31 -0.42
N LEU A 19 9.12 -11.98 0.15
CA LEU A 19 7.93 -12.47 -0.55
C LEU A 19 8.25 -13.55 -1.59
N GLU A 20 9.37 -14.26 -1.43
CA GLU A 20 9.82 -15.31 -2.36
C GLU A 20 8.89 -16.54 -2.41
N SER A 21 8.01 -16.71 -1.42
CA SER A 21 6.99 -17.76 -1.36
C SER A 21 5.57 -17.22 -1.51
N ALA A 22 5.41 -15.92 -1.77
CA ALA A 22 4.11 -15.31 -2.01
C ALA A 22 3.60 -15.64 -3.43
N PRO A 23 2.27 -15.55 -3.65
CA PRO A 23 1.71 -15.54 -5.00
C PRO A 23 2.30 -14.42 -5.87
N ASP A 24 2.46 -14.66 -7.17
CA ASP A 24 3.05 -13.71 -8.13
C ASP A 24 2.27 -12.38 -8.24
N ASP A 25 0.99 -12.39 -7.90
CA ASP A 25 0.12 -11.23 -7.91
C ASP A 25 0.17 -10.42 -6.60
N LEU A 26 0.88 -10.89 -5.57
CA LEU A 26 1.05 -10.19 -4.31
C LEU A 26 2.12 -9.10 -4.42
N VAL A 27 1.74 -7.85 -4.13
CA VAL A 27 2.62 -6.68 -4.24
C VAL A 27 2.67 -5.95 -2.91
N HIS A 28 3.86 -5.89 -2.28
CA HIS A 28 4.08 -4.97 -1.17
C HIS A 28 4.14 -3.53 -1.67
N VAL A 29 3.19 -2.71 -1.21
CA VAL A 29 3.09 -1.29 -1.60
C VAL A 29 3.59 -0.33 -0.50
N GLY A 30 4.20 -0.86 0.56
CA GLY A 30 4.62 -0.09 1.71
C GLY A 30 6.00 0.55 1.59
N ARG A 31 6.44 1.12 2.72
CA ARG A 31 7.82 1.61 2.92
C ARG A 31 8.79 0.43 2.99
N ARG A 32 10.10 0.71 2.86
CA ARG A 32 11.15 -0.25 3.17
C ARG A 32 10.93 -0.81 4.59
N TRP A 33 11.01 -2.13 4.72
CA TRP A 33 10.78 -2.82 5.98
C TRP A 33 11.81 -3.92 6.20
N THR A 34 12.68 -3.72 7.20
CA THR A 34 13.79 -4.62 7.53
C THR A 34 13.69 -5.20 8.95
N MET A 35 12.54 -5.00 9.62
CA MET A 35 12.33 -5.39 11.01
C MET A 35 11.68 -6.77 11.10
N GLY A 36 12.16 -7.62 12.01
CA GLY A 36 11.59 -8.95 12.24
C GLY A 36 11.84 -9.91 11.08
N HIS A 37 13.08 -9.96 10.59
CA HIS A 37 13.55 -10.81 9.47
C HIS A 37 12.97 -10.51 8.09
N TRP A 38 12.05 -9.56 7.97
CA TRP A 38 11.63 -9.05 6.67
C TRP A 38 12.78 -8.30 5.96
N ASP A 39 12.80 -8.33 4.63
CA ASP A 39 13.63 -7.48 3.76
C ASP A 39 12.79 -7.02 2.57
N LEU A 40 11.83 -6.14 2.83
CA LEU A 40 10.92 -5.62 1.82
C LEU A 40 11.45 -4.28 1.28
N PRO A 41 11.60 -4.13 -0.04
CA PRO A 41 11.99 -2.86 -0.63
C PRO A 41 10.88 -1.81 -0.46
N GLN A 42 11.26 -0.54 -0.62
CA GLN A 42 10.28 0.53 -0.69
C GLN A 42 9.59 0.51 -2.06
N HIS A 43 8.26 0.51 -2.05
CA HIS A 43 7.48 0.63 -3.28
C HIS A 43 7.41 2.09 -3.75
N PRO A 44 7.38 2.40 -5.06
CA PRO A 44 7.21 3.77 -5.55
C PRO A 44 5.91 4.45 -5.07
N LEU A 45 4.83 3.68 -4.92
CA LEU A 45 3.52 4.12 -4.42
C LEU A 45 3.38 4.00 -2.89
N TYR A 46 4.47 4.07 -2.14
CA TYR A 46 4.39 4.14 -0.68
C TYR A 46 3.75 5.47 -0.25
N ASN A 47 3.04 5.48 0.88
CA ASN A 47 2.58 6.72 1.48
C ASN A 47 3.76 7.49 2.14
N PRO A 48 4.11 8.71 1.69
CA PRO A 48 5.20 9.50 2.26
C PRO A 48 4.86 10.14 3.60
N PHE A 49 3.58 10.30 3.92
CA PHE A 49 3.09 10.84 5.19
C PHE A 49 3.00 9.76 6.28
N ARG A 50 3.06 10.18 7.53
CA ARG A 50 3.01 9.33 8.72
C ARG A 50 1.99 9.88 9.71
N TYR A 51 1.05 9.03 10.08
CA TYR A 51 0.03 9.37 11.06
C TYR A 51 0.60 9.40 12.50
N ASP A 52 -0.12 10.12 13.35
CA ASP A 52 0.13 10.27 14.77
C ASP A 52 -0.01 8.94 15.50
N THR A 53 0.92 8.67 16.42
CA THR A 53 0.79 7.56 17.36
C THR A 53 0.64 8.10 18.78
N ALA A 54 0.23 7.23 19.71
CA ALA A 54 0.16 7.58 21.13
C ALA A 54 1.47 8.15 21.70
N ARG A 55 2.62 7.87 21.05
CA ARG A 55 3.94 8.33 21.49
C ARG A 55 4.50 9.51 20.68
N LYS A 56 3.97 9.80 19.49
CA LYS A 56 4.58 10.79 18.59
C LYS A 56 3.56 11.34 17.58
N LYS A 57 3.41 12.67 17.57
CA LYS A 57 2.72 13.43 16.53
C LYS A 57 3.62 13.65 15.31
N ARG A 58 3.03 13.64 14.12
CA ARG A 58 3.67 13.74 12.81
C ARG A 58 2.79 14.54 11.86
N ASP A 59 2.20 13.90 10.85
CA ASP A 59 1.49 14.57 9.77
C ASP A 59 -0.02 14.68 10.01
N GLY A 60 -0.52 14.23 11.16
CA GLY A 60 -1.93 14.26 11.55
C GLY A 60 -2.48 12.88 11.91
N THR A 61 -3.78 12.80 12.16
CA THR A 61 -4.51 11.55 12.38
C THR A 61 -4.41 10.61 11.18
N ARG A 62 -4.73 9.33 11.38
CA ARG A 62 -4.74 8.34 10.29
C ARG A 62 -5.66 8.77 9.13
N ALA A 63 -6.83 9.31 9.44
CA ALA A 63 -7.78 9.79 8.43
C ALA A 63 -7.21 10.98 7.63
N GLU A 64 -6.64 11.99 8.31
CA GLU A 64 -6.02 13.14 7.65
C GLU A 64 -4.85 12.72 6.75
N VAL A 65 -4.02 11.78 7.21
CA VAL A 65 -2.90 11.26 6.42
C VAL A 65 -3.35 10.45 5.22
N MET A 66 -4.47 9.73 5.31
CA MET A 66 -5.08 9.07 4.15
C MET A 66 -5.64 10.08 3.15
N ALA A 67 -6.32 11.12 3.62
CA ALA A 67 -6.81 12.20 2.76
C ALA A 67 -5.65 12.91 2.03
N LYS A 68 -4.59 13.29 2.76
CA LYS A 68 -3.36 13.85 2.19
C LYS A 68 -2.73 12.94 1.15
N TYR A 69 -2.68 11.63 1.41
CA TYR A 69 -2.14 10.68 0.45
C TYR A 69 -2.97 10.59 -0.83
N ARG A 70 -4.31 10.60 -0.71
CA ARG A 70 -5.21 10.64 -1.87
C ARG A 70 -4.97 11.87 -2.73
N GLU A 71 -4.93 13.05 -2.11
CA GLU A 71 -4.64 14.31 -2.81
C GLU A 71 -3.25 14.32 -3.46
N TYR A 72 -2.24 13.81 -2.74
CA TYR A 72 -0.88 13.66 -3.26
C TYR A 72 -0.86 12.74 -4.49
N LEU A 73 -1.52 11.58 -4.43
CA LEU A 73 -1.61 10.67 -5.56
C LEU A 73 -2.29 11.36 -6.77
N MET A 74 -3.43 12.01 -6.57
CA MET A 74 -4.19 12.66 -7.65
C MET A 74 -3.45 13.85 -8.29
N SER A 75 -2.62 14.55 -7.51
CA SER A 75 -1.84 15.70 -8.00
C SER A 75 -0.54 15.31 -8.71
N HIS A 76 -0.18 14.02 -8.74
CA HIS A 76 1.05 13.52 -9.35
C HIS A 76 0.77 12.53 -10.48
N PRO A 77 0.59 12.99 -11.73
CA PRO A 77 0.28 12.13 -12.88
C PRO A 77 1.27 10.97 -13.08
N ALA A 78 2.55 11.18 -12.81
CA ALA A 78 3.57 10.15 -12.91
C ALA A 78 3.38 9.00 -11.90
N LEU A 79 2.86 9.29 -10.70
CA LEU A 79 2.51 8.25 -9.72
C LEU A 79 1.21 7.56 -10.12
N LEU A 80 0.22 8.32 -10.55
CA LEU A 80 -1.04 7.77 -11.07
C LEU A 80 -0.81 6.77 -12.22
N ALA A 81 0.17 7.02 -13.09
CA ALA A 81 0.52 6.11 -14.19
C ALA A 81 1.04 4.73 -13.71
N LEU A 82 1.48 4.60 -12.46
CA LEU A 82 1.92 3.33 -11.87
C LEU A 82 0.76 2.52 -11.25
N VAL A 83 -0.44 3.09 -11.16
CA VAL A 83 -1.61 2.45 -10.53
C VAL A 83 -2.28 1.40 -11.42
N PRO A 84 -2.50 1.58 -12.74
CA PRO A 84 -3.21 0.60 -13.57
C PRO A 84 -2.63 -0.82 -13.53
N PRO A 85 -1.30 -1.05 -13.48
CA PRO A 85 -0.73 -2.38 -13.32
C PRO A 85 -1.11 -3.10 -12.01
N LEU A 86 -1.65 -2.38 -11.02
CA LEU A 86 -2.11 -2.97 -9.75
C LEU A 86 -3.49 -3.63 -9.86
N ARG A 87 -4.21 -3.44 -10.96
CA ARG A 87 -5.55 -4.01 -11.14
C ARG A 87 -5.55 -5.52 -10.97
N GLY A 88 -6.44 -6.02 -10.10
CA GLY A 88 -6.60 -7.44 -9.84
C GLY A 88 -5.46 -8.07 -9.04
N LYS A 89 -4.49 -7.28 -8.56
CA LYS A 89 -3.40 -7.75 -7.69
C LYS A 89 -3.82 -7.76 -6.22
N THR A 90 -3.04 -8.45 -5.40
CA THR A 90 -3.17 -8.45 -3.95
C THR A 90 -2.17 -7.46 -3.33
N LEU A 91 -2.65 -6.29 -2.90
CA LEU A 91 -1.81 -5.24 -2.33
C LEU A 91 -1.54 -5.52 -0.85
N ALA A 92 -0.27 -5.71 -0.52
CA ALA A 92 0.17 -6.07 0.81
C ALA A 92 0.70 -4.82 1.54
N CYS A 93 0.16 -4.55 2.74
CA CYS A 93 0.63 -3.46 3.58
C CYS A 93 0.46 -3.78 5.07
N TRP A 94 1.38 -3.29 5.88
CA TRP A 94 1.37 -3.50 7.34
C TRP A 94 0.18 -2.83 8.06
N CYS A 95 -0.41 -1.79 7.45
CA CYS A 95 -1.47 -0.99 8.09
C CYS A 95 -2.86 -1.64 8.05
N ALA A 96 -3.15 -2.45 7.03
CA ALA A 96 -4.45 -3.11 6.88
C ALA A 96 -4.77 -3.98 8.12
N PRO A 97 -6.03 -4.20 8.51
CA PRO A 97 -7.27 -3.73 7.88
C PRO A 97 -7.68 -2.31 8.31
N GLU A 98 -6.88 -1.62 9.13
CA GLU A 98 -7.11 -0.20 9.42
C GLU A 98 -6.95 0.63 8.13
N LEU A 99 -7.52 1.85 8.11
CA LEU A 99 -7.40 2.75 6.95
C LEU A 99 -5.96 2.79 6.41
N CYS A 100 -5.81 2.30 5.19
CA CYS A 100 -4.52 2.03 4.57
C CYS A 100 -4.41 2.73 3.22
N HIS A 101 -3.18 3.08 2.84
CA HIS A 101 -2.94 3.70 1.54
C HIS A 101 -3.13 2.71 0.39
N ALA A 102 -3.04 1.41 0.65
CA ALA A 102 -3.32 0.36 -0.31
C ALA A 102 -4.80 0.39 -0.76
N ASP A 103 -5.74 0.73 0.13
CA ASP A 103 -7.16 0.88 -0.22
C ASP A 103 -7.36 2.05 -1.20
N ILE A 104 -6.63 3.16 -0.97
CA ILE A 104 -6.63 4.34 -1.86
C ILE A 104 -6.04 4.02 -3.22
N LEU A 105 -5.11 3.06 -3.32
CA LEU A 105 -4.55 2.61 -4.60
C LEU A 105 -5.50 1.65 -5.33
N ALA A 106 -6.19 0.77 -4.59
CA ALA A 106 -7.10 -0.22 -5.15
C ALA A 106 -8.29 0.43 -5.88
N GLU A 107 -8.86 1.51 -5.33
CA GLU A 107 -10.01 2.20 -5.94
C GLU A 107 -9.74 2.70 -7.37
N PRO A 108 -8.71 3.54 -7.65
CA PRO A 108 -8.39 3.96 -9.01
C PRO A 108 -7.86 2.81 -9.87
N ALA A 109 -7.19 1.79 -9.32
CA ALA A 109 -6.79 0.60 -10.09
C ALA A 109 -8.01 -0.15 -10.63
N ASP A 110 -9.10 -0.19 -9.86
CA ASP A 110 -10.32 -0.88 -10.25
C ASP A 110 -11.27 -0.02 -11.12
N ALA A 111 -11.23 1.31 -10.97
CA ALA A 111 -12.12 2.25 -11.66
C ALA A 111 -11.81 2.50 -13.14
N GLN A 112 -10.57 2.26 -13.60
CA GLN A 112 -10.15 2.54 -14.99
C GLN A 112 -10.90 1.71 -16.05
N ASP A 113 -11.63 0.66 -15.65
CA ASP A 113 -12.39 -0.23 -16.54
C ASP A 113 -13.84 0.25 -16.82
N ARG A 114 -14.28 1.34 -16.18
CA ARG A 114 -15.63 1.93 -16.43
C ARG A 114 -15.64 3.01 -17.50
N ALA A 115 -14.48 3.38 -18.03
CA ALA A 115 -14.30 4.49 -18.97
C ALA A 115 -13.76 4.05 -20.35
N SER A 116 -13.80 2.75 -20.66
CA SER A 116 -13.45 2.19 -21.98
C SER A 116 -14.69 1.63 -22.67
#